data_AF-A0A2G9RNI5-F1
#
_entry.id   AF-A0A2G9RNI5-F1
#
_cell.length_a   1.000
_cell.length_b   1.000
_cell.length_c   1.000
_cell.angle_alpha   90.00
_cell.angle_beta   90.00
_cell.angle_gamma   90.00
#
_symmetry.space_group_name_H-M   'P 1'
#
loop_
_entity.id
_entity.type
_entity.pdbx_description
1 polymer ?
#
loop_
_entity_poly.entity_id
_entity_poly.type
_entity_poly.pdbx_seq_one_letter_code
_entity_poly.pdbx_strand_id
1 'polypeptide(L)' 'MFTTKTFKAGLLDAFKSAHAQSIAMPALMDALNKNNDSPFSPGEVKAALEFMEEANHIMVSENIVFLI' A
#
# COMPACT_ATOMS: atom_id res chain seq x y z
N MET A 1 0.87 -16.72 1.53
CA MET A 1 1.81 -15.86 2.27
C MET A 1 2.43 -14.92 1.26
N PHE A 2 2.10 -13.62 1.29
CA PHE A 2 2.66 -12.64 0.36
C PHE A 2 4.08 -12.26 0.77
N THR A 3 4.87 -11.74 -0.18
CA THR A 3 6.20 -11.22 0.15
C THR A 3 6.17 -9.70 0.27
N THR A 4 6.99 -9.13 1.15
CA THR A 4 7.17 -7.67 1.28
C THR A 4 7.53 -7.01 -0.05
N LYS A 5 8.23 -7.74 -0.94
CA LYS A 5 8.56 -7.27 -2.30
C LYS A 5 7.31 -7.10 -3.17
N THR A 6 6.40 -8.07 -3.14
CA THR A 6 5.13 -8.02 -3.90
C THR A 6 4.29 -6.85 -3.44
N PHE A 7 4.16 -6.65 -2.13
CA PHE A 7 3.41 -5.52 -1.58
C PHE A 7 4.04 -4.17 -1.95
N LYS A 8 5.37 -4.04 -1.84
CA LYS A 8 6.09 -2.81 -2.21
C LYS A 8 5.91 -2.45 -3.69
N ALA A 9 5.95 -3.43 -4.58
CA ALA A 9 5.69 -3.20 -6.00
C ALA A 9 4.27 -2.69 -6.23
N GLY A 10 3.27 -3.34 -5.65
CA GLY A 10 1.87 -2.93 -5.76
C GLY A 10 1.61 -1.53 -5.19
N LEU A 11 2.21 -1.21 -4.04
CA LEU A 11 2.12 0.12 -3.42
C LEU A 11 2.67 1.20 -4.37
N LEU A 12 3.89 1.02 -4.89
CA LEU A 12 4.51 1.98 -5.80
C LEU A 12 3.71 2.13 -7.10
N ASP A 13 3.16 1.04 -7.64
CA ASP A 13 2.36 1.09 -8.86
C ASP A 13 1.00 1.77 -8.60
N ALA A 14 0.41 1.64 -7.42
CA ALA A 14 -0.77 2.41 -7.03
C ALA A 14 -0.48 3.93 -7.05
N PHE A 15 0.63 4.37 -6.45
CA PHE A 15 1.06 5.79 -6.49
C PHE A 15 1.31 6.30 -7.90
N LYS A 16 2.03 5.54 -8.72
CA LYS A 16 2.27 5.89 -10.13
C LYS A 16 0.96 6.01 -10.91
N SER A 17 0.06 5.04 -10.74
CA SER A 17 -1.22 4.99 -11.47
C SER A 17 -2.15 6.13 -11.06
N ALA A 18 -2.13 6.52 -9.78
CA ALA A 18 -2.88 7.66 -9.26
C ALA A 18 -2.25 9.01 -9.64
N HIS A 19 -1.00 9.02 -10.14
CA HIS A 19 -0.21 10.24 -10.34
C HIS A 19 -0.21 11.16 -9.11
N ALA A 20 -0.11 10.57 -7.91
CA ALA A 20 -0.27 11.26 -6.64
C ALA A 20 0.89 10.95 -5.68
N GLN A 21 1.13 11.85 -4.71
CA GLN A 21 2.05 11.60 -3.59
C GLN A 21 1.33 11.02 -2.36
N SER A 22 0.00 10.99 -2.39
CA SER A 22 -0.83 10.44 -1.32
C SER A 22 -2.00 9.63 -1.89
N ILE A 23 -2.40 8.56 -1.20
CA ILE A 23 -3.55 7.74 -1.55
C ILE A 23 -4.36 7.42 -0.30
N ALA A 24 -5.68 7.58 -0.37
CA ALA A 24 -6.58 7.14 0.70
C ALA A 24 -6.61 5.60 0.81
N MET A 25 -6.64 5.07 2.03
CA MET A 25 -6.58 3.64 2.30
C MET A 25 -7.57 2.79 1.49
N PRO A 26 -8.85 3.20 1.30
CA PRO A 26 -9.77 2.44 0.45
C PRO A 26 -9.31 2.34 -1.00
N ALA A 27 -8.82 3.45 -1.57
CA ALA A 27 -8.31 3.48 -2.95
C ALA A 27 -7.01 2.67 -3.09
N LEU A 28 -6.15 2.67 -2.06
CA LEU A 28 -4.97 1.83 -2.03
C LEU A 28 -5.35 0.34 -1.98
N MET A 29 -6.31 -0.02 -1.13
CA MET A 29 -6.80 -1.40 -1.00
C MET A 29 -7.35 -1.91 -2.34
N ASP A 30 -8.17 -1.10 -2.99
CA ASP A 30 -8.74 -1.41 -4.30
C ASP A 30 -7.63 -1.59 -5.34
N ALA A 31 -6.65 -0.67 -5.36
CA ALA A 31 -5.53 -0.75 -6.30
C ALA A 31 -4.66 -2.01 -6.09
N LEU A 32 -4.36 -2.37 -4.84
CA LEU A 32 -3.54 -3.54 -4.49
C LEU A 32 -4.22 -4.88 -4.82
N ASN A 33 -5.55 -4.92 -4.74
CA ASN A 33 -6.34 -6.13 -4.94
C ASN A 33 -6.95 -6.23 -6.35
N LYS A 34 -6.90 -5.16 -7.13
CA LYS A 34 -7.38 -5.16 -8.51
C LYS A 34 -6.61 -6.19 -9.33
N ASN A 35 -7.33 -7.16 -9.89
CA ASN A 35 -6.77 -8.25 -10.70
C ASN A 35 -5.71 -9.10 -9.96
N ASN A 36 -5.79 -9.17 -8.62
CA ASN A 36 -4.92 -10.01 -7.82
C ASN A 36 -5.63 -11.35 -7.51
N ASP A 37 -5.13 -12.45 -8.06
CA ASP A 37 -5.67 -13.80 -7.85
C ASP A 37 -5.57 -14.27 -6.38
N SER A 38 -4.76 -13.59 -5.56
CA SER A 38 -4.64 -13.79 -4.13
C SER A 38 -4.68 -12.43 -3.40
N PRO A 39 -5.87 -11.83 -3.23
CA PRO A 39 -6.03 -10.51 -2.63
C PRO A 39 -5.40 -10.42 -1.25
N PHE A 40 -4.78 -9.29 -0.96
CA PHE A 40 -4.35 -8.94 0.38
C PHE A 40 -5.57 -8.73 1.28
N SER A 41 -5.53 -9.29 2.48
CA SER A 41 -6.48 -8.97 3.53
C SER A 41 -6.15 -7.62 4.19
N PRO A 42 -7.12 -6.97 4.87
CA PRO A 42 -6.87 -5.71 5.56
C PRO A 42 -5.74 -5.81 6.61
N GLY A 43 -5.63 -6.96 7.31
CA GLY A 43 -4.58 -7.18 8.29
C GLY A 43 -3.18 -7.26 7.66
N GLU A 44 -3.07 -7.88 6.48
CA GLU A 44 -1.81 -7.97 5.73
C GLU A 44 -1.37 -6.61 5.20
N VAL A 45 -2.32 -5.81 4.67
CA VAL A 45 -2.02 -4.44 4.22
C VAL A 45 -1.58 -3.58 5.39
N LYS A 46 -2.29 -3.63 6.53
CA LYS A 46 -1.93 -2.87 7.72
C LYS A 46 -0.53 -3.21 8.23
N ALA A 47 -0.22 -4.50 8.41
CA ALA A 47 1.10 -4.94 8.87
C ALA A 47 2.22 -4.53 7.90
N ALA A 48 1.95 -4.56 6.59
CA ALA A 48 2.93 -4.14 5.59
C ALA A 48 3.15 -2.62 5.60
N LEU A 49 2.11 -1.82 5.83
CA LEU A 49 2.24 -0.36 5.97
C LEU A 49 2.99 0.01 7.24
N GLU A 50 2.69 -0.61 8.38
CA GLU A 50 3.44 -0.42 9.64
C GLU A 50 4.94 -0.65 9.42
N PHE A 51 5.32 -1.76 8.77
CA PHE A 51 6.71 -2.04 8.43
C PHE A 51 7.35 -0.97 7.52
N MET A 52 6.60 -0.41 6.58
CA MET A 52 7.12 0.63 5.67
C MET A 52 7.24 2.00 6.33
N GLU A 53 6.35 2.30 7.27
CA GLU A 53 6.40 3.50 8.10
C GLU A 53 7.61 3.45 9.04
N GLU A 54 7.85 2.31 9.70
CA GLU A 54 9.06 2.06 10.50
C GLU A 54 10.35 2.18 9.67
N ALA A 55 10.30 1.79 8.40
CA ALA A 55 11.42 1.93 7.45
C ALA A 55 11.57 3.36 6.88
N ASN A 56 10.76 4.33 7.32
CA ASN A 56 10.69 5.71 6.81
C ASN A 56 10.48 5.81 5.28
N HIS A 57 9.79 4.83 4.69
CA HIS A 57 9.44 4.87 3.26
C HIS A 57 8.11 5.59 3.00
N ILE A 58 7.24 5.61 4.00
CA ILE A 58 5.91 6.20 3.94
C ILE A 58 5.57 6.86 5.26
N MET A 59 4.51 7.65 5.25
CA MET A 59 3.79 8.11 6.44
C MET A 59 2.32 7.72 6.29
N VAL A 60 1.66 7.36 7.39
CA VAL A 60 0.21 7.14 7.42
C VAL A 60 -0.46 8.14 8.35
N SER A 61 -1.41 8.92 7.85
CA SER A 61 -2.17 9.89 8.63
C SER A 61 -3.62 9.93 8.17
N GLU A 62 -4.59 9.89 9.09
CA GLU A 62 -6.02 9.97 8.80
C GLU A 62 -6.50 8.99 7.70
N ASN A 63 -5.96 7.77 7.70
CA ASN A 63 -6.19 6.76 6.66
C ASN A 63 -5.73 7.18 5.24
N ILE A 64 -4.75 8.07 5.15
CA ILE A 64 -4.07 8.47 3.93
C ILE A 64 -2.61 8.02 4.05
N VAL A 65 -2.11 7.36 3.00
CA VAL A 65 -0.73 6.93 2.89
C VAL A 65 0.03 7.92 2.02
N PHE A 66 1.19 8.37 2.47
CA PHE A 66 2.06 9.34 1.79
C PHE A 66 3.42 8.69 1.48
N LEU A 67 3.99 8.96 0.29
CA LEU A 67 5.38 8.62 0.00
C LEU A 67 6.34 9.65 0.63
N ILE A 68 7.53 9.19 1.05
CA ILE A 68 8.63 10.03 1.57
C ILE A 68 9.87 9.87 0.68
#